data_AF-J9Y182-F1
#
_entry.id   AF-J9Y182-F1
#
_cell.length_a   1.000
_cell.length_b   1.000
_cell.length_c   1.000
_cell.angle_alpha   90.00
_cell.angle_beta   90.00
_cell.angle_gamma   90.00
#
_symmetry.space_group_name_H-M   'P 1'
#
loop_
_entity.id
_entity.type
_entity.pdbx_description
1 polymer ?
#
loop_
_entity_poly.entity_id
_entity_poly.type
_entity_poly.pdbx_seq_one_letter_code
_entity_poly.pdbx_strand_id
1 'polypeptide(L)'
;MAYATIPQYQAAEGWAVHGKSGSGWLRDNNGKINESRPQGWFVGWAEKNGRQVVFARLEIGKEKSDIPGGSKAREDILVELPVLMGNK
;
A
#
# COMPACT_ATOMS: atom_id res chain seq x y z
N MET A 1 -9.96 16.45 21.78
CA MET A 1 -8.73 16.22 20.99
C MET A 1 -8.97 15.03 20.07
N ALA A 2 -8.76 15.18 18.77
CA ALA A 2 -8.82 14.06 17.82
C ALA A 2 -7.38 13.60 17.53
N TYR A 3 -7.10 12.31 17.68
CA TYR A 3 -5.83 11.74 17.25
C TYR A 3 -5.92 11.40 15.76
N ALA A 4 -4.85 11.69 15.01
CA ALA A 4 -4.72 11.17 13.66
C ALA A 4 -4.72 9.64 13.73
N THR A 5 -5.69 8.99 13.09
CA THR A 5 -5.79 7.53 13.05
C THR A 5 -5.00 6.90 11.91
N ILE A 6 -4.49 7.73 10.98
CA ILE A 6 -3.73 7.28 9.82
C ILE A 6 -2.23 7.32 10.14
N PRO A 7 -1.54 6.16 10.09
CA PRO A 7 -0.09 6.11 10.27
C PRO A 7 0.66 6.94 9.23
N GLN A 8 1.81 7.48 9.65
CA GLN A 8 2.77 8.14 8.78
C GLN A 8 4.02 7.26 8.62
N TYR A 9 4.58 7.27 7.42
CA TYR A 9 5.78 6.54 7.00
C TYR A 9 6.73 7.52 6.28
N GLN A 10 8.02 7.18 6.23
CA GLN A 10 9.00 7.92 5.44
C GLN A 10 9.37 7.09 4.22
N ALA A 11 9.24 7.68 3.04
CA ALA A 11 9.78 7.15 1.79
C ALA A 11 11.10 7.85 1.46
N ALA A 12 11.85 7.30 0.51
CA ALA A 12 13.13 7.89 0.11
C ALA A 12 12.94 9.31 -0.46
N GLU A 13 14.03 10.07 -0.50
CA GLU A 13 14.07 11.46 -0.98
C GLU A 13 13.14 12.44 -0.24
N GLY A 14 12.79 12.18 1.01
CA GLY A 14 12.05 13.14 1.85
C GLY A 14 10.55 13.20 1.61
N TRP A 15 9.95 12.15 1.05
CA TRP A 15 8.50 11.99 0.97
C TRP A 15 7.93 11.51 2.31
N ALA A 16 7.03 12.29 2.91
CA ALA A 16 6.20 11.85 4.03
C ALA A 16 4.94 11.17 3.47
N VAL A 17 4.68 9.92 3.86
CA VAL A 17 3.58 9.10 3.34
C VAL A 17 2.58 8.82 4.44
N HIS A 18 1.33 9.17 4.23
CA HIS A 18 0.21 8.86 5.11
C HIS A 18 -0.67 7.82 4.43
N GLY A 19 -0.95 6.71 5.11
CA GLY A 19 -1.79 5.70 4.48
C GLY A 19 -2.14 4.54 5.37
N LYS A 20 -3.05 3.71 4.86
CA LYS A 20 -3.54 2.54 5.58
C LYS A 20 -3.40 1.28 4.75
N SER A 21 -2.88 0.24 5.39
CA SER A 21 -2.80 -1.11 4.84
C SER A 21 -4.10 -1.87 5.04
N GLY A 22 -4.44 -2.69 4.04
CA GLY A 22 -5.49 -3.71 4.09
C GLY A 22 -4.98 -5.01 3.49
N SER A 23 -5.31 -6.15 4.10
CA SER A 23 -4.93 -7.48 3.61
C SER A 23 -6.14 -8.39 3.59
N GLY A 24 -6.15 -9.35 2.67
CA GLY A 24 -7.15 -10.39 2.64
C GLY A 24 -6.87 -11.37 1.52
N TRP A 25 -7.88 -12.13 1.15
CA TRP A 25 -7.81 -13.09 0.06
C TRP A 25 -8.93 -12.85 -0.93
N LEU A 26 -8.65 -13.11 -2.20
CA LEU A 26 -9.70 -13.19 -3.22
C LEU A 26 -10.59 -14.41 -2.97
N ARG A 27 -11.75 -14.41 -3.61
CA ARG A 27 -12.68 -15.54 -3.57
C ARG A 27 -12.52 -16.43 -4.80
N ASP A 28 -12.80 -17.72 -4.65
CA ASP A 28 -12.93 -18.66 -5.77
C ASP A 28 -14.28 -18.49 -6.50
N ASN A 29 -14.49 -19.29 -7.55
CA ASN A 29 -15.73 -19.25 -8.33
C ASN A 29 -16.98 -19.66 -7.54
N ASN A 30 -16.81 -20.32 -6.39
CA ASN A 30 -17.89 -20.68 -5.47
C ASN A 30 -18.07 -19.63 -4.35
N GLY A 31 -17.34 -18.51 -4.42
CA GLY A 31 -17.38 -17.43 -3.45
C GLY A 31 -16.65 -17.73 -2.13
N LYS A 32 -15.91 -18.84 -2.02
CA LYS A 32 -15.13 -19.18 -0.82
C LYS A 32 -13.79 -18.45 -0.85
N ILE A 33 -13.22 -18.19 0.34
CA ILE A 33 -11.87 -17.62 0.46
C ILE A 33 -10.86 -18.54 -0.24
N ASN A 34 -10.02 -17.97 -1.12
CA ASN A 34 -8.92 -18.66 -1.77
C ASN A 34 -7.58 -18.20 -1.19
N GLU A 35 -7.04 -18.98 -0.24
CA GLU A 35 -5.78 -18.66 0.42
C GLU A 35 -4.56 -18.61 -0.52
N SER A 36 -4.66 -19.26 -1.69
CA SER A 36 -3.63 -19.20 -2.75
C SER A 36 -3.70 -17.92 -3.58
N ARG A 37 -4.66 -17.04 -3.30
CA ARG A 37 -4.85 -15.75 -3.98
C ARG A 37 -4.90 -14.59 -2.96
N PRO A 38 -3.83 -14.35 -2.18
CA PRO A 38 -3.79 -13.22 -1.27
C PRO A 38 -3.84 -11.90 -2.03
N GLN A 39 -4.42 -10.88 -1.42
CA GLN A 39 -4.42 -9.51 -1.91
C GLN A 39 -3.98 -8.53 -0.83
N GLY A 40 -3.39 -7.43 -1.27
CA GLY A 40 -2.84 -6.38 -0.44
C GLY A 40 -3.17 -5.01 -0.98
N TRP A 41 -3.62 -4.12 -0.11
CA TRP A 41 -3.85 -2.72 -0.41
C TRP A 41 -2.99 -1.84 0.48
N PHE A 42 -2.47 -0.76 -0.10
CA PHE A 42 -2.03 0.40 0.65
C PHE A 42 -2.50 1.66 -0.09
N VAL A 43 -3.32 2.46 0.60
CA VAL A 43 -3.98 3.64 0.05
C VAL A 43 -3.69 4.85 0.92
N GLY A 44 -3.52 6.01 0.30
CA GLY A 44 -3.14 7.20 1.05
C GLY A 44 -2.70 8.38 0.20
N TRP A 45 -1.94 9.27 0.82
CA TRP A 45 -1.33 10.42 0.17
C TRP A 45 0.13 10.59 0.63
N ALA A 46 0.92 11.29 -0.17
CA ALA A 46 2.30 11.61 0.12
C ALA A 46 2.59 13.09 -0.10
N GLU A 47 3.50 13.63 0.70
CA GLU A 47 3.85 15.05 0.73
C GLU A 47 5.36 15.23 0.67
N LYS A 48 5.81 16.19 -0.16
CA LYS A 48 7.21 16.64 -0.24
C LYS A 48 7.24 18.08 -0.71
N ASN A 49 7.85 18.98 0.07
CA ASN A 49 8.06 20.39 -0.29
C ASN A 49 6.79 21.11 -0.81
N GLY A 50 5.65 20.90 -0.14
CA GLY A 50 4.36 21.49 -0.53
C GLY A 50 3.64 20.80 -1.70
N ARG A 51 4.28 19.83 -2.37
CA ARG A 51 3.61 18.95 -3.34
C ARG A 51 2.92 17.81 -2.61
N GLN A 52 1.65 17.59 -2.94
CA GLN A 52 0.85 16.48 -2.43
C GLN A 52 0.41 15.56 -3.58
N VAL A 53 0.46 14.25 -3.37
CA VAL A 53 0.01 13.23 -4.33
C VAL A 53 -0.82 12.17 -3.63
N VAL A 54 -1.94 11.77 -4.23
CA VAL A 54 -2.75 10.64 -3.77
C VAL A 54 -2.35 9.38 -4.51
N PHE A 55 -2.44 8.22 -3.84
CA PHE A 55 -2.11 6.93 -4.46
C PHE A 55 -3.00 5.80 -3.96
N ALA A 56 -3.06 4.74 -4.76
CA ALA A 56 -3.58 3.44 -4.37
C ALA A 56 -2.67 2.35 -4.96
N ARG A 57 -2.11 1.49 -4.11
CA ARG A 57 -1.31 0.32 -4.51
C ARG A 57 -2.09 -0.96 -4.21
N LEU A 58 -2.20 -1.82 -5.22
CA LEU A 58 -2.79 -3.15 -5.14
C LEU A 58 -1.75 -4.21 -5.49
N GLU A 59 -1.61 -5.19 -4.62
CA GLU A 59 -0.84 -6.42 -4.83
C GLU A 59 -1.80 -7.61 -4.91
N ILE A 60 -1.64 -8.48 -5.91
CA ILE A 60 -2.37 -9.76 -6.00
C ILE A 60 -1.35 -10.88 -6.12
N GLY A 61 -1.28 -11.71 -5.09
CA GLY A 61 -0.44 -12.90 -5.08
C GLY A 61 -1.03 -14.03 -5.93
N LYS A 62 -0.14 -14.87 -6.45
CA LYS A 62 -0.48 -16.08 -7.22
C LYS A 62 -0.30 -17.38 -6.41
N GLU A 63 0.24 -17.26 -5.20
CA GLU A 63 0.49 -18.35 -4.27
C GLU A 63 0.24 -17.87 -2.84
N LYS A 64 0.18 -18.82 -1.90
CA LYS A 64 0.04 -18.52 -0.48
C LYS A 64 1.28 -17.77 0.02
N SER A 65 1.07 -16.79 0.89
CA SER A 65 2.15 -16.00 1.48
C SER A 65 1.93 -15.83 2.99
N ASP A 66 3.02 -15.92 3.75
CA ASP A 66 3.03 -15.61 5.19
C ASP A 66 3.17 -14.10 5.46
N ILE A 67 3.45 -13.31 4.42
CA ILE A 67 3.51 -11.85 4.51
C ILE A 67 2.12 -11.29 4.21
N PRO A 68 1.53 -10.48 5.12
CA PRO A 68 0.27 -9.81 4.84
C PRO A 68 0.39 -8.91 3.59
N GLY A 69 -0.51 -9.09 2.62
CA GLY A 69 -0.43 -8.37 1.34
C GLY A 69 -0.37 -6.85 1.50
N GLY A 70 -1.08 -6.29 2.48
CA GLY A 70 -1.05 -4.85 2.76
C GLY A 70 0.28 -4.35 3.30
N SER A 71 1.06 -5.19 3.99
CA SER A 71 2.44 -4.85 4.39
C SER A 71 3.34 -4.76 3.17
N LYS A 72 3.23 -5.73 2.26
CA LYS A 72 3.95 -5.72 0.99
C LYS A 72 3.59 -4.50 0.13
N ALA A 73 2.30 -4.24 -0.08
CA ALA A 73 1.84 -3.08 -0.86
C ALA A 73 2.35 -1.74 -0.28
N ARG A 74 2.43 -1.63 1.04
CA ARG A 74 3.02 -0.47 1.71
C ARG A 74 4.52 -0.36 1.42
N GLU A 75 5.28 -1.42 1.65
CA GLU A 75 6.73 -1.42 1.46
C GLU A 75 7.12 -1.12 0.01
N ASP A 76 6.40 -1.73 -0.94
CA ASP A 76 6.65 -1.51 -2.37
C ASP A 76 6.42 -0.03 -2.76
N ILE A 77 5.32 0.60 -2.34
CA ILE A 77 5.10 2.01 -2.70
C ILE A 77 6.10 2.96 -2.03
N LEU A 78 6.60 2.66 -0.82
CA LEU A 78 7.60 3.50 -0.15
C LEU A 78 8.93 3.54 -0.93
N VAL A 79 9.22 2.48 -1.69
CA VAL A 79 10.38 2.39 -2.58
C VAL A 79 10.08 2.97 -3.96
N GLU A 80 8.91 2.67 -4.53
CA GLU A 80 8.55 3.07 -5.90
C GLU A 80 8.17 4.55 -6.02
N LEU A 81 7.61 5.16 -4.98
CA LEU A 81 7.04 6.51 -5.03
C LEU A 81 8.02 7.57 -5.58
N PRO A 82 9.28 7.67 -5.14
CA PRO A 82 10.22 8.65 -5.68
C PRO A 82 10.47 8.45 -7.18
N VAL A 83 10.61 7.20 -7.63
CA VAL A 83 10.81 6.86 -9.06
C VAL A 83 9.59 7.26 -9.89
N LEU A 84 8.38 6.95 -9.40
CA LEU A 84 7.13 7.32 -10.07
C LEU A 84 6.95 8.84 -10.17
N MET A 85 7.49 9.60 -9.22
CA MET A 85 7.39 11.06 -9.18
C MET A 85 8.51 11.79 -9.93
N GLY A 86 9.67 11.14 -10.11
CA GLY A 86 10.81 11.66 -10.88
C GLY A 86 10.67 11.50 -12.40
N ASN A 87 9.80 10.60 -12.86
CA ASN A 87 9.51 10.37 -14.29
C ASN A 87 8.41 11.30 -14.84
N LYS A 88 8.22 12.48 -14.24
CA LYS A 88 7.25 13.50 -14.69
C LYS A 88 7.90 14.83 -14.97
#